data_AF-A0A8J2J9D2-F1
#
_entry.id   AF-A0A8J2J9D2-F1
#
_cell.length_a   1.000
_cell.length_b   1.000
_cell.length_c   1.000
_cell.angle_alpha   90.00
_cell.angle_beta   90.00
_cell.angle_gamma   90.00
#
_symmetry.space_group_name_H-M   'P 1'
#
loop_
_entity.id
_entity.type
_entity.pdbx_description
1 polymer ?
#
loop_
_entity_poly.entity_id
_entity_poly.type
_entity_poly.pdbx_seq_one_letter_code
_entity_poly.pdbx_strand_id
1 'polypeptide(L)'
;MPCKKEEHLNNIPLTDPFFNQSGAFDLLLASDIFFNSLKFCHINLEEVPSKRILTKEEKFCEDQFLVTTSRYDKGRFIVELPFKKDTPYLGASRTAAIKHLKQME
;
A
#
# COMPACT_ATOMS: atom_id res chain seq x y z
N MET A 1 13.11 4.32 -25.06
CA MET A 1 13.60 5.66 -24.65
C MET A 1 14.25 5.50 -23.28
N PRO A 2 15.52 5.90 -23.06
CA PRO A 2 16.09 5.81 -21.72
C PRO A 2 15.53 6.94 -20.85
N CYS A 3 14.86 6.58 -19.74
CA CYS A 3 14.48 7.54 -18.72
C CYS A 3 15.73 8.25 -18.21
N LYS A 4 15.73 9.59 -18.31
CA LYS A 4 16.77 10.42 -17.68
C LYS A 4 16.70 10.17 -16.17
N LYS A 5 17.80 9.72 -15.57
CA LYS A 5 17.89 9.68 -14.11
C LYS A 5 17.78 11.11 -13.61
N GLU A 6 16.88 11.33 -12.67
CA GLU A 6 16.64 12.64 -12.07
C GLU A 6 17.83 13.00 -11.18
N GLU A 7 18.88 13.56 -11.79
CA GLU A 7 20.15 13.89 -11.12
C GLU A 7 19.99 14.85 -9.93
N HIS A 8 18.90 15.60 -9.89
CA HIS A 8 18.54 16.52 -8.81
C HIS A 8 18.09 15.82 -7.52
N LEU A 9 17.73 14.54 -7.57
CA LEU A 9 17.32 13.75 -6.40
C LEU A 9 18.49 13.06 -5.70
N ASN A 10 19.69 13.06 -6.29
CA ASN A 10 20.84 12.28 -5.80
C ASN A 10 21.34 12.70 -4.40
N ASN A 11 21.04 13.95 -3.98
CA ASN A 11 21.47 14.49 -2.68
C ASN A 11 20.28 14.84 -1.77
N ILE A 12 19.06 14.44 -2.13
CA ILE A 12 17.90 14.63 -1.28
C ILE A 12 17.82 13.40 -0.36
N PRO A 13 17.91 13.56 0.97
CA PRO A 13 17.64 12.45 1.87
C PRO A 13 16.20 12.03 1.66
N LEU A 14 16.01 10.91 0.95
CA LEU A 14 14.70 10.37 0.58
C LEU A 14 13.89 9.93 1.81
N THR A 15 14.54 9.83 2.97
CA THR A 15 13.94 9.43 4.22
C THR A 15 14.67 10.11 5.38
N ASP A 16 13.92 10.45 6.41
CA ASP A 16 14.48 10.95 7.66
C ASP A 16 15.19 9.78 8.40
N PRO A 17 16.53 9.85 8.58
CA PRO A 17 17.28 8.83 9.32
C PRO A 17 16.87 8.72 10.79
N PHE A 18 16.19 9.73 11.32
CA PHE A 18 15.77 9.84 12.71
C PHE A 18 14.28 9.54 12.92
N PHE A 19 13.64 8.81 12.01
CA PHE A 19 12.21 8.48 12.09
C PHE A 19 11.77 7.81 13.41
N ASN A 20 12.71 7.21 14.16
CA ASN A 20 12.45 6.56 15.45
C ASN A 20 12.61 7.49 16.67
N GLN A 21 13.05 8.72 16.47
CA GLN A 21 13.31 9.71 17.51
C GLN A 21 12.22 10.77 17.48
N SER A 22 11.70 11.15 18.65
CA SER A 22 10.73 12.24 18.76
C SER A 22 11.43 13.59 18.55
N GLY A 23 11.32 14.14 17.33
CA GLY A 23 11.78 15.48 16.97
C GLY A 23 10.61 16.42 16.66
N ALA A 24 10.85 17.73 16.70
CA ALA A 24 9.92 18.72 16.16
C ALA A 24 10.03 18.71 14.63
N PHE A 25 9.32 17.80 13.98
CA PHE A 25 9.19 17.82 12.52
C PHE A 25 8.20 18.92 12.15
N ASP A 26 8.58 19.82 11.24
CA ASP A 26 7.68 20.82 10.68
C ASP A 26 6.56 20.12 9.89
N LEU A 27 5.46 19.86 10.60
CA LEU A 27 4.22 19.28 10.09
C LEU A 27 3.62 20.07 8.91
N LEU A 28 4.12 21.29 8.68
CA LEU A 28 3.66 22.24 7.68
C LEU A 28 4.01 21.80 6.25
N LEU A 29 5.21 21.27 6.00
CA LEU A 29 5.58 20.82 4.64
C LEU A 29 4.74 19.62 4.19
N ALA A 30 4.45 18.69 5.11
CA ALA A 30 3.59 17.56 4.84
C ALA A 30 2.14 18.03 4.59
N SER A 31 1.65 19.02 5.33
CA SER A 31 0.31 19.60 5.13
C SER A 31 0.17 20.25 3.76
N ASP A 32 1.15 21.03 3.31
CA ASP A 32 1.09 21.72 2.01
C ASP A 32 1.18 20.74 0.83
N ILE A 33 2.06 19.74 0.92
CA ILE A 33 2.17 18.67 -0.09
C ILE A 33 0.89 17.82 -0.10
N PHE A 34 0.37 17.47 1.07
CA PHE A 34 -0.87 16.70 1.21
C PHE A 34 -2.08 17.47 0.68
N PHE A 35 -2.19 18.77 1.00
CA PHE A 35 -3.27 19.61 0.52
C PHE A 35 -3.23 19.80 -1.01
N ASN A 36 -2.04 20.02 -1.58
CA ASN A 36 -1.89 20.17 -3.03
C ASN A 36 -2.18 18.87 -3.79
N SER A 37 -1.78 17.72 -3.23
CA SER A 37 -2.12 16.41 -3.82
C SER A 37 -3.62 16.09 -3.72
N LEU A 38 -4.29 16.44 -2.61
CA LEU A 38 -5.74 16.33 -2.47
C LEU A 38 -6.50 17.19 -3.49
N LYS A 39 -6.03 18.43 -3.71
CA LYS A 39 -6.61 19.36 -4.68
C LYS A 39 -6.49 18.87 -6.12
N PHE A 40 -5.35 18.24 -6.47
CA PHE A 40 -5.17 17.62 -7.78
C PHE A 40 -6.11 16.41 -7.98
N CYS A 41 -6.47 15.71 -6.92
CA CYS A 41 -7.36 14.54 -6.97
C CYS A 41 -8.86 14.86 -6.84
N HIS A 42 -9.29 16.13 -6.82
CA HIS A 42 -10.71 16.50 -6.70
C HIS A 42 -11.40 15.88 -5.45
N ILE A 43 -10.65 15.63 -4.38
CA ILE A 43 -11.19 15.10 -3.13
C ILE A 43 -11.60 16.29 -2.27
N ASN A 44 -12.92 16.54 -2.18
CA ASN A 44 -13.48 17.51 -1.24
C ASN A 44 -13.53 16.90 0.17
N LEU A 45 -12.78 17.45 1.12
CA LEU A 45 -12.80 16.99 2.52
C LEU A 45 -14.13 17.30 3.24
N GLU A 46 -14.92 18.24 2.71
CA GLU A 46 -16.16 18.73 3.33
C GLU A 46 -17.39 17.86 3.07
N GLU A 47 -17.33 16.92 2.12
CA GLU A 47 -18.40 15.96 1.89
C GLU A 47 -17.96 14.59 2.39
N VAL A 48 -18.37 14.24 3.60
CA VAL A 48 -18.42 12.82 4.01
C VAL A 48 -19.58 12.21 3.22
N PRO A 49 -19.35 11.40 2.17
CA PRO A 49 -20.45 10.77 1.48
C PRO A 49 -21.20 9.91 2.49
N SER A 50 -22.50 10.17 2.66
CA SER A 50 -23.37 9.40 3.53
C SER A 50 -23.30 7.93 3.11
N LYS A 51 -22.63 7.09 3.92
CA LYS A 51 -22.37 5.66 3.68
C LYS A 51 -21.96 5.34 2.23
N ARG A 52 -20.66 5.17 2.00
CA ARG A 52 -20.14 4.63 0.74
C ARG A 52 -20.93 3.38 0.35
N ILE A 53 -21.54 3.39 -0.84
CA ILE A 53 -22.20 2.21 -1.39
C ILE A 53 -21.10 1.26 -1.82
N LEU A 54 -20.86 0.22 -1.02
CA LEU A 54 -19.88 -0.80 -1.34
C LEU A 54 -20.41 -1.69 -2.46
N THR A 55 -19.55 -1.97 -3.44
CA THR A 55 -19.76 -3.07 -4.39
C THR A 55 -19.81 -4.41 -3.66
N LYS A 56 -20.29 -5.45 -4.34
CA LYS A 56 -20.35 -6.80 -3.75
C LYS A 56 -18.96 -7.30 -3.39
N GLU A 57 -17.97 -7.03 -4.24
CA GLU A 57 -16.57 -7.39 -4.02
C GLU A 57 -15.98 -6.64 -2.83
N GLU A 58 -16.21 -5.33 -2.71
CA GLU A 58 -15.69 -4.53 -1.58
C GLU A 58 -16.27 -5.01 -0.25
N LYS A 59 -17.59 -5.23 -0.20
CA LYS A 59 -18.23 -5.76 1.00
C LYS A 59 -17.68 -7.14 1.39
N PHE A 60 -17.48 -8.01 0.41
CA PHE A 60 -16.87 -9.33 0.66
C PHE A 60 -15.45 -9.20 1.22
N CYS A 61 -14.64 -8.28 0.68
CA CYS A 61 -13.28 -8.03 1.17
C CYS A 61 -13.28 -7.48 2.60
N GLU A 62 -14.19 -6.56 2.93
CA GLU A 62 -14.34 -6.04 4.30
C GLU A 62 -14.75 -7.15 5.28
N ASP A 63 -15.78 -7.92 4.93
CA ASP A 63 -16.26 -9.03 5.75
C ASP A 63 -15.15 -10.08 5.96
N GLN A 64 -14.39 -10.40 4.92
CA GLN A 64 -13.23 -11.31 5.02
C GLN A 64 -12.15 -10.75 5.93
N PHE A 65 -11.76 -9.48 5.75
CA PHE A 65 -10.73 -8.85 6.58
C PHE A 65 -11.11 -8.86 8.06
N LEU A 66 -12.37 -8.56 8.40
CA LEU A 66 -12.86 -8.58 9.78
C LEU A 66 -12.81 -9.98 10.41
N VAL A 67 -13.05 -11.03 9.62
CA VAL A 67 -13.02 -12.42 10.10
C VAL A 67 -11.58 -12.93 10.24
N THR A 68 -10.71 -12.59 9.30
CA THR A 68 -9.36 -13.18 9.22
C THR A 68 -8.27 -12.35 9.88
N THR A 69 -8.56 -11.08 10.22
CA THR A 69 -7.59 -10.19 10.85
C THR A 69 -7.80 -10.14 12.36
N SER A 70 -6.78 -10.55 13.11
CA SER A 70 -6.78 -10.48 14.57
C SER A 70 -5.49 -9.88 15.11
N ARG A 71 -5.53 -9.35 16.33
CA ARG A 71 -4.37 -8.77 17.01
C ARG A 71 -3.75 -9.78 17.97
N TYR A 72 -2.47 -10.05 17.79
CA TYR A 72 -1.66 -10.90 18.65
C TYR A 72 -1.18 -10.15 19.90
N ASP A 73 -0.80 -10.88 20.97
CA ASP A 73 -0.50 -10.34 22.30
C ASP A 73 0.59 -9.23 22.31
N LYS A 74 1.54 -9.29 21.37
CA LYS A 74 2.65 -8.31 21.23
C LYS A 74 2.33 -7.13 20.31
N GLY A 75 1.06 -6.88 20.03
CA GLY A 75 0.62 -5.78 19.16
C GLY A 75 0.85 -6.02 17.66
N ARG A 76 1.24 -7.24 17.27
CA ARG A 76 1.34 -7.65 15.85
C ARG A 76 -0.04 -8.04 15.31
N PHE A 77 -0.31 -7.75 14.05
CA PHE A 77 -1.52 -8.21 13.38
C PHE A 77 -1.26 -9.56 12.71
N ILE A 78 -2.20 -10.49 12.87
CA ILE A 78 -2.30 -11.71 12.11
C ILE A 78 -3.36 -11.46 11.04
N VAL A 79 -2.96 -11.50 9.78
CA VAL A 79 -3.83 -11.33 8.62
C VAL A 79 -3.74 -12.58 7.77
N GLU A 80 -4.88 -13.08 7.32
CA GLU A 80 -4.93 -14.11 6.28
C GLU A 80 -5.00 -13.44 4.91
N LEU A 81 -4.22 -13.90 3.94
CA LEU A 81 -4.29 -13.39 2.57
C LEU A 81 -5.33 -14.23 1.80
N PRO A 82 -6.53 -13.69 1.50
CA PRO A 82 -7.53 -14.45 0.77
C PRO A 82 -7.13 -14.60 -0.69
N PHE A 83 -7.18 -15.84 -1.19
CA PHE A 83 -7.09 -16.10 -2.63
C PHE A 83 -8.45 -15.93 -3.27
N LYS A 84 -8.51 -15.29 -4.45
CA LYS A 84 -9.72 -15.30 -5.27
C LYS A 84 -10.01 -16.76 -5.66
N LYS A 85 -11.25 -17.21 -5.48
CA LYS A 85 -11.66 -18.58 -5.83
C LYS A 85 -11.50 -18.84 -7.34
N ASP A 86 -11.85 -17.84 -8.14
CA ASP A 86 -11.76 -17.89 -9.60
C ASP A 86 -10.48 -17.19 -10.08
N THR A 87 -9.32 -17.68 -9.64
CA THR A 87 -8.05 -17.21 -10.22
C THR A 87 -7.93 -17.69 -11.67
N PRO A 88 -7.65 -16.81 -12.64
CA PRO A 88 -7.38 -17.22 -14.00
C PRO A 88 -6.21 -18.22 -14.01
N TYR A 89 -6.31 -19.25 -14.85
CA TYR A 89 -5.29 -20.27 -14.99
C TYR A 89 -3.93 -19.60 -15.25
N LEU A 90 -3.04 -19.66 -14.27
CA LEU A 90 -1.75 -18.95 -14.25
C LEU A 90 -0.74 -19.47 -15.31
N GLY A 91 -1.19 -20.34 -16.22
CA GLY A 91 -0.41 -20.85 -17.35
C GLY A 91 0.87 -21.58 -16.92
N ALA A 92 1.92 -21.44 -17.73
CA ALA A 92 3.24 -22.04 -17.49
C ALA A 92 4.09 -21.32 -16.43
N SER A 93 3.53 -20.36 -15.68
CA SER A 93 4.28 -19.60 -14.65
C SER A 93 4.88 -20.52 -13.58
N ARG A 94 4.16 -21.59 -13.20
CA ARG A 94 4.61 -22.58 -12.21
C ARG A 94 5.92 -23.26 -12.63
N THR A 95 6.01 -23.70 -13.87
CA THR A 95 7.21 -24.39 -14.40
C THR A 95 8.41 -23.45 -14.45
N ALA A 96 8.20 -22.20 -14.85
CA ALA A 96 9.25 -21.18 -14.85
C ALA A 96 9.75 -20.87 -13.41
N ALA A 97 8.83 -20.69 -12.46
CA ALA A 97 9.16 -20.44 -11.06
C ALA A 97 9.97 -21.59 -10.43
N ILE A 98 9.59 -22.85 -10.69
CA ILE A 98 10.33 -24.02 -10.20
C ILE A 98 11.74 -24.09 -10.80
N LYS A 99 11.89 -23.76 -12.09
CA LYS A 99 13.20 -23.75 -12.72
C LYS A 99 14.14 -22.73 -12.07
N HIS A 100 13.63 -21.53 -11.77
CA HIS A 100 14.42 -20.50 -11.08
C HIS A 100 14.74 -20.90 -9.64
N LEU A 101 13.81 -21.50 -8.91
CA LEU A 101 14.05 -21.97 -7.54
C LEU A 101 15.22 -22.97 -7.49
N LYS A 102 15.23 -23.95 -8.40
CA LYS A 102 16.30 -24.95 -8.51
C LYS A 102 17.65 -24.39 -8.94
N GLN A 103 17.71 -23.16 -9.45
CA GLN A 103 18.96 -22.47 -9.78
C GLN A 103 19.51 -21.69 -8.58
N MET A 104 18.70 -21.49 -7.54
CA MET A 104 19.07 -20.79 -6.31
C MET A 104 19.39 -21.74 -5.14
N GLU A 105 19.02 -23.02 -5.27
CA GLU A 105 19.48 -24.13 -4.41
C GLU A 105 20.88 -24.59 -4.82
#